data_AF-A0AAC8Q9A5-F1
#
_entry.id   AF-A0AAC8Q9A5-F1
#
_cell.length_a   1.000
_cell.length_b   1.000
_cell.length_c   1.000
_cell.angle_alpha   90.00
_cell.angle_beta   90.00
_cell.angle_gamma   90.00
#
_symmetry.space_group_name_H-M   'P 1'
#
loop_
_entity.id
_entity.type
_entity.pdbx_description
1 polymer ?
#
loop_
_entity_poly.entity_id
_entity_poly.type
_entity_poly.pdbx_seq_one_letter_code
_entity_poly.pdbx_strand_id
1 'polypeptide(L)'
;MKGVLETQEMHSPALESNPLGDPSRRQLLVYLPPGYAEGTRRYPAVYFLNAFSNSGKSWTNFSAFSVSVPERLDALVAAGTIPPVIGVFPDGWTSLGGSQWVNSDAIGRYRDFLAKDVVGCVDRTYRTLPKAAARAVVGHSSGGYGALVMGRYHPEIFSHLSAQSPDAYFEYCYLPDLPKAASALLKAGGVEAWYQDFTRRARETKARGEDFSVINVLAMAAAYSPKKGEPLNLELPFDAQTGRMRLDVWNRWLVHDPVRFVPKFLDAFRKLKTVFIDCGSRDEFNLRWGARMMAEDLKNGGVEAVHEEFEDGHTGVNYRFERSLSVIGSRLAIE
;
A
#
# COMPACT_ATOMS: atom_id res chain seq x y z
N MET A 1 -3.74 -24.88 -5.68
CA MET A 1 -3.85 -23.83 -6.70
C MET A 1 -3.99 -24.47 -8.09
N LYS A 2 -4.98 -24.05 -8.90
CA LYS A 2 -5.19 -24.40 -10.30
C LYS A 2 -4.66 -23.34 -11.27
N GLY A 3 -4.61 -22.07 -10.86
CA GLY A 3 -3.93 -21.01 -11.63
C GLY A 3 -2.42 -21.16 -11.59
N VAL A 4 -1.72 -20.30 -12.34
CA VAL A 4 -0.25 -20.31 -12.44
C VAL A 4 0.32 -19.05 -11.83
N LEU A 5 1.39 -19.17 -11.03
CA LEU A 5 2.14 -18.03 -10.51
C LEU A 5 3.45 -17.90 -11.29
N GLU A 6 3.61 -16.79 -11.98
CA GLU A 6 4.82 -16.45 -12.72
C GLU A 6 5.62 -15.37 -11.99
N THR A 7 6.93 -15.37 -12.21
CA THR A 7 7.83 -14.30 -11.77
C THR A 7 8.44 -13.63 -12.98
N GLN A 8 8.18 -12.34 -13.14
CA GLN A 8 8.75 -11.51 -14.19
C GLN A 8 9.83 -10.61 -13.58
N GLU A 9 11.01 -10.54 -14.21
CA GLU A 9 11.95 -9.45 -13.92
C GLU A 9 11.56 -8.23 -14.76
N MET A 10 11.41 -7.08 -14.11
CA MET A 10 11.15 -5.82 -14.79
C MET A 10 12.14 -4.74 -14.36
N HIS A 11 12.47 -3.86 -15.29
CA HIS A 11 13.21 -2.65 -15.01
C HIS A 11 12.22 -1.48 -14.83
N SER A 12 12.40 -0.69 -13.77
CA SER A 12 11.58 0.48 -13.45
C SER A 12 12.39 1.77 -13.61
N PRO A 13 12.14 2.56 -14.68
CA PRO A 13 12.68 3.91 -14.81
C PRO A 13 12.35 4.82 -13.63
N ALA A 14 11.17 4.67 -13.00
CA ALA A 14 10.78 5.47 -11.85
C ALA A 14 11.69 5.27 -10.62
N LEU A 15 12.41 4.14 -10.56
CA LEU A 15 13.26 3.78 -9.42
C LEU A 15 14.78 3.87 -9.71
N GLU A 16 15.21 4.26 -10.92
CA GLU A 16 16.64 4.33 -11.30
C GLU A 16 17.47 5.25 -10.38
N SER A 17 16.88 6.36 -9.95
CA SER A 17 17.56 7.35 -9.09
C SER A 17 17.08 7.29 -7.64
N ASN A 18 16.75 6.10 -7.13
CA ASN A 18 16.30 5.94 -5.75
C ASN A 18 17.44 6.34 -4.77
N PRO A 19 17.24 7.36 -3.91
CA PRO A 19 18.28 7.84 -3.00
C PRO A 19 18.70 6.82 -1.93
N LEU A 20 17.85 5.83 -1.61
CA LEU A 20 18.17 4.74 -0.70
C LEU A 20 19.05 3.66 -1.36
N GLY A 21 19.27 3.73 -2.68
CA GLY A 21 19.96 2.69 -3.43
C GLY A 21 19.15 1.41 -3.63
N ASP A 22 17.84 1.43 -3.33
CA ASP A 22 16.97 0.28 -3.59
C ASP A 22 16.92 -0.01 -5.10
N PRO A 23 16.95 -1.28 -5.54
CA PRO A 23 17.21 -1.61 -6.94
C PRO A 23 16.09 -1.17 -7.89
N SER A 24 16.44 -0.68 -9.08
CA SER A 24 15.46 -0.37 -10.13
C SER A 24 14.98 -1.60 -10.91
N ARG A 25 15.73 -2.71 -10.84
CA ARG A 25 15.29 -4.02 -11.32
C ARG A 25 14.54 -4.74 -10.20
N ARG A 26 13.30 -5.11 -10.47
CA ARG A 26 12.38 -5.71 -9.51
C ARG A 26 11.82 -7.02 -10.04
N GLN A 27 11.60 -7.95 -9.13
CA GLN A 27 10.75 -9.11 -9.42
C GLN A 27 9.29 -8.71 -9.23
N LEU A 28 8.47 -9.05 -10.21
CA LEU A 28 7.03 -8.88 -10.21
C LEU A 28 6.39 -10.25 -10.27
N LEU A 29 5.61 -10.60 -9.24
CA LEU A 29 4.85 -11.85 -9.24
C LEU A 29 3.49 -11.60 -9.88
N VAL A 30 3.09 -12.51 -10.75
CA VAL A 30 1.83 -12.43 -11.50
C VAL A 30 1.12 -13.77 -11.43
N TYR A 31 -0.08 -13.77 -10.87
CA TYR A 31 -1.01 -14.89 -10.92
C TYR A 31 -1.84 -14.83 -12.20
N LEU A 32 -1.89 -15.96 -12.90
CA LEU A 32 -2.68 -16.17 -14.11
C LEU A 32 -3.83 -17.13 -13.80
N PRO A 33 -5.08 -16.77 -14.15
CA PRO A 33 -6.24 -17.58 -13.79
C PRO A 33 -6.24 -18.91 -14.54
N PRO A 34 -6.96 -19.94 -14.03
CA PRO A 34 -7.16 -21.20 -14.74
C PRO A 34 -7.64 -20.98 -16.18
N GLY A 35 -7.09 -21.75 -17.13
CA GLY A 35 -7.38 -21.59 -18.56
C GLY A 35 -6.72 -20.40 -19.23
N TYR A 36 -5.84 -19.64 -18.54
CA TYR A 36 -5.12 -18.52 -19.16
C TYR A 36 -4.34 -18.98 -20.39
N ALA A 37 -3.65 -20.12 -20.36
CA ALA A 37 -2.88 -20.61 -21.51
C ALA A 37 -3.73 -20.95 -22.74
N GLU A 38 -5.05 -20.99 -22.60
CA GLU A 38 -5.99 -21.36 -23.66
C GLU A 38 -6.54 -20.10 -24.37
N GLY A 39 -6.53 -20.12 -25.70
CA GLY A 39 -7.14 -19.09 -26.53
C GLY A 39 -6.49 -17.70 -26.45
N THR A 40 -7.26 -16.67 -26.80
CA THR A 40 -6.79 -15.28 -26.96
C THR A 40 -7.54 -14.28 -26.07
N ARG A 41 -8.37 -14.77 -25.15
CA ARG A 41 -9.15 -13.94 -24.21
C ARG A 41 -8.23 -13.00 -23.43
N ARG A 42 -8.71 -11.76 -23.23
CA ARG A 42 -8.13 -10.77 -22.33
C ARG A 42 -8.86 -10.76 -20.99
N TYR A 43 -8.15 -10.40 -19.92
CA TYR A 43 -8.61 -10.51 -18.54
C TYR A 43 -8.54 -9.17 -17.82
N PRO A 44 -9.48 -8.87 -16.91
CA PRO A 44 -9.29 -7.81 -15.93
C PRO A 44 -8.10 -8.13 -15.02
N ALA A 45 -7.54 -7.11 -14.38
CA ALA A 45 -6.36 -7.23 -13.52
C ALA A 45 -6.58 -6.60 -12.14
N VAL A 46 -6.07 -7.25 -11.09
CA VAL A 46 -6.13 -6.79 -9.70
C VAL A 46 -4.71 -6.64 -9.16
N TYR A 47 -4.36 -5.45 -8.69
CA TYR A 47 -3.03 -5.11 -8.18
C TYR A 47 -3.05 -5.08 -6.66
N PHE A 48 -2.24 -5.91 -6.02
CA PHE A 48 -2.21 -6.12 -4.57
C PHE A 48 -1.03 -5.39 -3.92
N LEU A 49 -1.30 -4.26 -3.28
CA LEU A 49 -0.30 -3.38 -2.67
C LEU A 49 0.06 -3.88 -1.28
N ASN A 50 1.34 -4.14 -1.04
CA ASN A 50 1.84 -4.58 0.26
C ASN A 50 1.77 -3.50 1.35
N ALA A 51 1.59 -3.96 2.59
CA ALA A 51 1.70 -3.15 3.80
C ALA A 51 3.16 -2.77 4.12
N PHE A 52 3.34 -1.85 5.07
CA PHE A 52 4.65 -1.55 5.65
C PHE A 52 5.33 -2.81 6.20
N SER A 53 6.65 -2.86 6.12
CA SER A 53 7.52 -4.01 6.44
C SER A 53 7.28 -5.28 5.61
N ASN A 54 6.43 -5.20 4.58
CA ASN A 54 6.07 -6.33 3.75
C ASN A 54 6.54 -6.15 2.29
N SER A 55 6.33 -7.16 1.44
CA SER A 55 6.69 -7.11 0.01
C SER A 55 5.59 -7.74 -0.84
N GLY A 56 5.63 -7.53 -2.16
CA GLY A 56 4.69 -8.16 -3.10
C GLY A 56 4.67 -9.70 -2.99
N LYS A 57 5.83 -10.32 -2.76
CA LYS A 57 5.98 -11.77 -2.56
C LYS A 57 5.18 -12.30 -1.38
N SER A 58 4.97 -11.49 -0.36
CA SER A 58 4.33 -11.95 0.86
C SER A 58 2.86 -12.30 0.67
N TRP A 59 2.22 -11.78 -0.38
CA TRP A 59 0.87 -12.18 -0.77
C TRP A 59 0.78 -13.62 -1.28
N THR A 60 1.90 -14.18 -1.74
CA THR A 60 1.99 -15.51 -2.34
C THR A 60 2.59 -16.55 -1.40
N ASN A 61 3.04 -16.14 -0.20
CA ASN A 61 3.69 -17.04 0.73
C ASN A 61 2.72 -18.08 1.30
N PHE A 62 3.23 -19.28 1.51
CA PHE A 62 2.56 -20.30 2.30
C PHE A 62 2.51 -19.88 3.78
N SER A 63 1.39 -20.16 4.44
CA SER A 63 1.23 -20.06 5.89
C SER A 63 0.36 -21.23 6.36
N ALA A 64 0.77 -21.90 7.44
CA ALA A 64 0.19 -23.19 7.86
C ALA A 64 -1.33 -23.15 8.12
N PHE A 65 -1.89 -21.97 8.40
CA PHE A 65 -3.30 -21.78 8.73
C PHE A 65 -3.95 -20.64 7.93
N SER A 66 -3.30 -20.18 6.86
CA SER A 66 -3.86 -19.13 6.01
C SER A 66 -3.73 -19.51 4.54
N VAL A 67 -4.78 -19.17 3.79
CA VAL A 67 -4.80 -19.28 2.35
C VAL A 67 -4.08 -18.07 1.74
N SER A 68 -3.18 -18.33 0.80
CA SER A 68 -2.48 -17.27 0.05
C SER A 68 -3.44 -16.50 -0.84
N VAL A 69 -3.06 -15.29 -1.28
CA VAL A 69 -3.92 -14.50 -2.17
C VAL A 69 -4.18 -15.20 -3.52
N PRO A 70 -3.20 -15.82 -4.19
CA PRO A 70 -3.44 -16.61 -5.40
C PRO A 70 -4.47 -17.74 -5.22
N GLU A 71 -4.41 -18.46 -4.09
CA GLU A 71 -5.37 -19.53 -3.81
C GLU A 71 -6.78 -18.99 -3.52
N ARG A 72 -6.90 -17.80 -2.93
CA ARG A 72 -8.19 -17.11 -2.75
C ARG A 72 -8.77 -16.70 -4.11
N LEU A 73 -7.96 -16.17 -5.01
CA LEU A 73 -8.39 -15.84 -6.38
C LEU A 73 -8.90 -17.08 -7.09
N ASP A 74 -8.17 -18.20 -7.03
CA ASP A 74 -8.62 -19.48 -7.58
C ASP A 74 -9.97 -19.92 -7.03
N ALA A 75 -10.15 -19.86 -5.71
CA ALA A 75 -11.39 -20.28 -5.05
C ALA A 75 -12.58 -19.41 -5.48
N LEU A 76 -12.40 -18.08 -5.53
CA LEU A 76 -13.43 -17.14 -5.96
C LEU A 76 -13.79 -17.32 -7.43
N VAL A 77 -12.80 -17.56 -8.30
CA VAL A 77 -13.02 -17.82 -9.73
C VAL A 77 -13.74 -19.15 -9.92
N ALA A 78 -13.32 -20.21 -9.23
CA ALA A 78 -13.96 -21.53 -9.30
C ALA A 78 -15.41 -21.51 -8.79
N ALA A 79 -15.70 -20.67 -7.80
CA ALA A 79 -17.05 -20.46 -7.28
C ALA A 79 -17.92 -19.55 -8.17
N GLY A 80 -17.35 -18.90 -9.18
CA GLY A 80 -18.05 -17.92 -10.01
C GLY A 80 -18.34 -16.58 -9.31
N THR A 81 -17.76 -16.35 -8.13
CA THR A 81 -17.92 -15.11 -7.35
C THR A 81 -17.25 -13.92 -8.03
N ILE A 82 -16.12 -14.15 -8.69
CA ILE A 82 -15.42 -13.16 -9.52
C ILE A 82 -15.13 -13.75 -10.90
N PRO A 83 -15.03 -12.93 -11.96
CA PRO A 83 -14.55 -13.43 -13.24
C PRO A 83 -13.07 -13.87 -13.14
N PRO A 84 -12.56 -14.70 -14.06
CA PRO A 84 -11.12 -14.95 -14.17
C PRO A 84 -10.36 -13.63 -14.26
N VAL A 85 -9.40 -13.40 -13.35
CA VAL A 85 -8.60 -12.18 -13.26
C VAL A 85 -7.11 -12.48 -13.24
N ILE A 86 -6.29 -11.56 -13.75
CA ILE A 86 -4.84 -11.55 -13.52
C ILE A 86 -4.57 -10.89 -12.16
N GLY A 87 -3.82 -11.56 -11.28
CA GLY A 87 -3.40 -11.00 -9.99
C GLY A 87 -1.97 -10.49 -10.09
N VAL A 88 -1.73 -9.22 -9.77
CA VAL A 88 -0.41 -8.58 -9.85
C VAL A 88 0.06 -8.21 -8.45
N PHE A 89 1.27 -8.62 -8.09
CA PHE A 89 1.83 -8.41 -6.75
C PHE A 89 3.07 -7.51 -6.81
N PRO A 90 2.91 -6.19 -7.03
CA PRO A 90 4.03 -5.26 -7.07
C PRO A 90 4.73 -5.17 -5.72
N ASP A 91 6.04 -4.91 -5.75
CA ASP A 91 6.86 -4.79 -4.55
C ASP A 91 7.15 -3.33 -4.22
N GLY A 92 6.39 -2.79 -3.25
CA GLY A 92 6.55 -1.43 -2.71
C GLY A 92 7.54 -1.34 -1.55
N TRP A 93 8.32 -2.39 -1.27
CA TRP A 93 9.32 -2.41 -0.22
C TRP A 93 10.48 -1.44 -0.51
N THR A 94 11.01 -0.84 0.56
CA THR A 94 12.19 0.05 0.57
C THR A 94 13.13 -0.39 1.69
N SER A 95 14.38 0.08 1.69
CA SER A 95 15.29 -0.15 2.82
C SER A 95 14.80 0.48 4.15
N LEU A 96 13.81 1.38 4.10
CA LEU A 96 13.10 1.89 5.29
C LEU A 96 11.84 1.09 5.64
N GLY A 97 11.56 -0.01 4.95
CA GLY A 97 10.45 -0.91 5.22
C GLY A 97 9.17 -0.65 4.41
N GLY A 98 9.07 0.46 3.69
CA GLY A 98 7.92 0.73 2.82
C GLY A 98 7.96 2.09 2.15
N SER A 99 7.15 2.24 1.10
CA SER A 99 7.14 3.42 0.24
C SER A 99 5.91 4.32 0.40
N GLN A 100 4.89 3.87 1.12
CA GLN A 100 3.54 4.45 1.12
C GLN A 100 2.95 4.64 -0.28
N TRP A 101 3.52 3.99 -1.30
CA TRP A 101 3.11 4.12 -2.70
C TRP A 101 3.06 5.57 -3.20
N VAL A 102 3.88 6.46 -2.62
CA VAL A 102 4.00 7.86 -3.04
C VAL A 102 5.25 8.10 -3.88
N ASN A 103 5.32 9.27 -4.50
CA ASN A 103 6.59 9.77 -5.02
C ASN A 103 7.26 10.63 -3.95
N SER A 104 8.52 10.32 -3.63
CA SER A 104 9.32 11.11 -2.72
C SER A 104 10.78 11.19 -3.18
N ASP A 105 11.39 12.35 -2.94
CA ASP A 105 12.81 12.62 -3.22
C ASP A 105 13.76 11.95 -2.22
N ALA A 106 13.24 11.24 -1.20
CA ALA A 106 14.05 10.48 -0.23
C ALA A 106 14.01 8.98 -0.48
N ILE A 107 12.87 8.44 -0.94
CA ILE A 107 12.67 6.98 -1.07
C ILE A 107 12.37 6.51 -2.50
N GLY A 108 12.21 7.42 -3.47
CA GLY A 108 11.91 7.09 -4.86
C GLY A 108 10.47 7.31 -5.29
N ARG A 109 10.20 7.13 -6.59
CA ARG A 109 8.91 7.45 -7.23
C ARG A 109 7.97 6.24 -7.29
N TYR A 110 7.53 5.74 -6.14
CA TYR A 110 6.73 4.51 -6.05
C TYR A 110 5.30 4.64 -6.60
N ARG A 111 4.74 5.86 -6.65
CA ARG A 111 3.46 6.08 -7.33
C ARG A 111 3.60 5.84 -8.84
N ASP A 112 4.64 6.40 -9.45
CA ASP A 112 4.90 6.20 -10.88
C ASP A 112 5.38 4.78 -11.20
N PHE A 113 6.17 4.17 -10.31
CA PHE A 113 6.53 2.76 -10.41
C PHE A 113 5.28 1.89 -10.60
N LEU A 114 4.26 2.06 -9.75
CA LEU A 114 3.03 1.30 -9.90
C LEU A 114 2.26 1.71 -11.16
N ALA A 115 1.91 2.99 -11.27
CA ALA A 115 0.96 3.49 -12.27
C ALA A 115 1.48 3.41 -13.71
N LYS A 116 2.81 3.48 -13.90
CA LYS A 116 3.43 3.50 -15.24
C LYS A 116 4.23 2.25 -15.51
N ASP A 117 5.19 1.94 -14.63
CA ASP A 117 6.17 0.91 -14.93
C ASP A 117 5.56 -0.49 -14.76
N VAL A 118 4.91 -0.77 -13.63
CA VAL A 118 4.27 -2.06 -13.35
C VAL A 118 3.08 -2.26 -14.28
N VAL A 119 2.14 -1.30 -14.33
CA VAL A 119 0.97 -1.41 -15.22
C VAL A 119 1.41 -1.57 -16.67
N GLY A 120 2.36 -0.77 -17.14
CA GLY A 120 2.88 -0.87 -18.50
C GLY A 120 3.61 -2.19 -18.78
N CYS A 121 4.35 -2.73 -17.81
CA CYS A 121 4.97 -4.04 -17.93
C CYS A 121 3.89 -5.13 -18.07
N VAL A 122 2.89 -5.12 -17.20
CA VAL A 122 1.84 -6.13 -17.19
C VAL A 122 1.02 -6.08 -18.48
N ASP A 123 0.61 -4.90 -18.93
CA ASP A 123 -0.20 -4.74 -20.15
C ASP A 123 0.53 -5.16 -21.44
N ARG A 124 1.87 -5.09 -21.45
CA ARG A 124 2.71 -5.57 -22.57
C ARG A 124 2.94 -7.07 -22.54
N THR A 125 3.11 -7.65 -21.36
CA THR A 125 3.50 -9.05 -21.19
C THR A 125 2.29 -9.98 -21.13
N TYR A 126 1.18 -9.53 -20.54
CA TYR A 126 0.01 -10.34 -20.27
C TYR A 126 -1.21 -9.86 -21.06
N ARG A 127 -2.18 -10.75 -21.26
CA ARG A 127 -3.45 -10.45 -21.94
C ARG A 127 -4.40 -9.71 -21.00
N THR A 128 -4.02 -8.53 -20.52
CA THR A 128 -4.93 -7.67 -19.75
C THR A 128 -5.94 -6.97 -20.67
N LEU A 129 -7.07 -6.55 -20.09
CA LEU A 129 -7.94 -5.51 -20.63
C LEU A 129 -7.39 -4.14 -20.18
N PRO A 130 -6.81 -3.33 -21.08
CA PRO A 130 -6.08 -2.13 -20.69
C PRO A 130 -7.02 -0.92 -20.45
N LYS A 131 -8.09 -1.11 -19.66
CA LYS A 131 -9.10 -0.09 -19.35
C LYS A 131 -9.23 0.07 -17.84
N ALA A 132 -9.45 1.30 -17.36
CA ALA A 132 -9.62 1.57 -15.92
C ALA A 132 -10.75 0.73 -15.29
N ALA A 133 -11.86 0.58 -16.01
CA ALA A 133 -13.01 -0.24 -15.62
C ALA A 133 -12.71 -1.74 -15.48
N ALA A 134 -11.57 -2.22 -15.99
CA ALA A 134 -11.12 -3.61 -15.88
C ALA A 134 -9.91 -3.76 -14.94
N ARG A 135 -9.51 -2.69 -14.23
CA ARG A 135 -8.40 -2.70 -13.28
C ARG A 135 -8.85 -2.32 -11.88
N ALA A 136 -8.44 -3.14 -10.91
CA ALA A 136 -8.59 -2.86 -9.50
C ALA A 136 -7.23 -2.69 -8.81
N VAL A 137 -7.18 -1.82 -7.80
CA VAL A 137 -6.03 -1.69 -6.90
C VAL A 137 -6.49 -1.92 -5.46
N VAL A 138 -5.90 -2.89 -4.79
CA VAL A 138 -6.31 -3.34 -3.46
C VAL A 138 -5.11 -3.40 -2.54
N GLY A 139 -5.30 -3.17 -1.25
CA GLY A 139 -4.19 -3.29 -0.30
C GLY A 139 -4.62 -3.19 1.16
N HIS A 140 -3.68 -3.54 2.03
CA HIS A 140 -3.84 -3.53 3.48
C HIS A 140 -2.87 -2.53 4.14
N SER A 141 -3.29 -1.79 5.18
CA SER A 141 -2.46 -0.79 5.88
C SER A 141 -1.88 0.24 4.91
N SER A 142 -0.56 0.36 4.82
CA SER A 142 0.11 1.25 3.87
C SER A 142 -0.20 0.89 2.41
N GLY A 143 -0.57 -0.36 2.12
CA GLY A 143 -1.11 -0.76 0.83
C GLY A 143 -2.54 -0.26 0.59
N GLY A 144 -3.36 -0.21 1.64
CA GLY A 144 -4.70 0.39 1.60
C GLY A 144 -4.62 1.91 1.44
N TYR A 145 -3.68 2.55 2.11
CA TYR A 145 -3.28 3.94 1.86
C TYR A 145 -2.88 4.13 0.38
N GLY A 146 -2.01 3.26 -0.13
CA GLY A 146 -1.60 3.27 -1.54
C GLY A 146 -2.77 3.15 -2.52
N ALA A 147 -3.78 2.34 -2.21
CA ALA A 147 -4.99 2.22 -3.03
C ALA A 147 -5.77 3.56 -3.06
N LEU A 148 -5.90 4.26 -1.94
CA LEU A 148 -6.51 5.59 -1.87
C LEU A 148 -5.68 6.65 -2.62
N VAL A 149 -4.34 6.58 -2.54
CA VAL A 149 -3.43 7.42 -3.34
C VAL A 149 -3.68 7.21 -4.84
N MET A 150 -3.85 5.96 -5.30
CA MET A 150 -4.20 5.68 -6.70
C MET A 150 -5.59 6.20 -7.06
N GLY A 151 -6.58 6.06 -6.18
CA GLY A 151 -7.92 6.64 -6.40
C GLY A 151 -7.89 8.16 -6.59
N ARG A 152 -7.01 8.85 -5.85
CA ARG A 152 -6.81 10.31 -5.98
C ARG A 152 -6.09 10.70 -7.26
N TYR A 153 -4.97 10.04 -7.58
CA TYR A 153 -4.05 10.50 -8.63
C TYR A 153 -4.22 9.81 -9.97
N HIS A 154 -4.78 8.59 -10.00
CA HIS A 154 -4.84 7.73 -11.17
C HIS A 154 -6.22 7.04 -11.39
N PRO A 155 -7.36 7.76 -11.27
CA PRO A 155 -8.67 7.18 -11.57
C PRO A 155 -8.83 6.77 -13.05
N GLU A 156 -7.99 7.29 -13.94
CA GLU A 156 -7.88 6.90 -15.35
C GLU A 156 -7.17 5.55 -15.58
N ILE A 157 -6.51 5.01 -14.55
CA ILE A 157 -5.80 3.73 -14.60
C ILE A 157 -6.55 2.65 -13.83
N PHE A 158 -7.11 3.01 -12.67
CA PHE A 158 -7.86 2.12 -11.78
C PHE A 158 -9.25 2.70 -11.51
N SER A 159 -10.32 1.99 -11.88
CA SER A 159 -11.69 2.39 -11.53
C SER A 159 -12.25 1.66 -10.31
N HIS A 160 -11.54 0.69 -9.77
CA HIS A 160 -11.97 -0.06 -8.59
C HIS A 160 -10.86 -0.04 -7.55
N LEU A 161 -11.19 0.23 -6.29
CA LEU A 161 -10.23 0.12 -5.21
C LEU A 161 -10.79 -0.54 -3.95
N SER A 162 -9.90 -1.20 -3.22
CA SER A 162 -10.13 -1.71 -1.86
C SER A 162 -9.03 -1.21 -0.93
N ALA A 163 -9.42 -0.45 0.08
CA ALA A 163 -8.53 0.06 1.12
C ALA A 163 -8.86 -0.62 2.45
N GLN A 164 -8.09 -1.66 2.78
CA GLN A 164 -8.28 -2.44 4.01
C GLN A 164 -7.38 -1.91 5.12
N SER A 165 -7.96 -1.58 6.27
CA SER A 165 -7.32 -0.89 7.39
C SER A 165 -6.32 0.18 6.92
N PRO A 166 -6.69 1.15 6.07
CA PRO A 166 -5.73 2.06 5.45
C PRO A 166 -5.12 3.01 6.49
N ASP A 167 -3.83 3.34 6.33
CA ASP A 167 -3.20 4.39 7.13
C ASP A 167 -3.95 5.71 6.91
N ALA A 168 -4.72 6.15 7.90
CA ALA A 168 -5.58 7.33 7.80
C ALA A 168 -5.82 7.96 9.17
N TYR A 169 -6.08 9.27 9.17
CA TYR A 169 -6.15 10.10 10.36
C TYR A 169 -4.83 10.08 11.13
N PHE A 170 -3.83 10.76 10.56
CA PHE A 170 -2.43 10.68 10.96
C PHE A 170 -2.19 11.05 12.42
N GLU A 171 -3.03 11.90 12.99
CA GLU A 171 -3.03 12.18 14.42
C GLU A 171 -3.13 10.92 15.29
N TYR A 172 -3.91 9.92 14.85
CA TYR A 172 -4.18 8.73 15.65
C TYR A 172 -3.21 7.60 15.34
N CYS A 173 -2.78 7.46 14.09
CA CYS A 173 -1.91 6.35 13.70
C CYS A 173 -0.41 6.66 13.84
N TYR A 174 0.03 7.92 13.74
CA TYR A 174 1.46 8.25 13.76
C TYR A 174 1.92 9.07 14.98
N LEU A 175 1.12 9.98 15.54
CA LEU A 175 1.54 10.75 16.72
C LEU A 175 1.96 9.88 17.91
N PRO A 176 1.32 8.73 18.21
CA PRO A 176 1.76 7.86 19.30
C PRO A 176 3.19 7.34 19.16
N ASP A 177 3.72 7.24 17.93
CA ASP A 177 5.07 6.74 17.65
C ASP A 177 6.14 7.83 17.73
N LEU A 178 5.78 9.11 17.57
CA LEU A 178 6.75 10.22 17.58
C LEU A 178 7.58 10.32 18.87
N PRO A 179 7.02 10.30 20.10
CA PRO A 179 7.82 10.40 21.32
C PRO A 179 8.72 9.17 21.55
N LYS A 180 8.28 7.98 21.12
CA LYS A 180 9.08 6.75 21.14
C LYS A 180 10.28 6.87 20.21
N ALA A 181 10.03 7.35 18.98
CA ALA A 181 11.07 7.60 18.00
C ALA A 181 12.07 8.66 18.48
N ALA A 182 11.60 9.79 19.00
CA ALA A 182 12.44 10.85 19.56
C ALA A 182 13.39 10.32 20.64
N SER A 183 12.85 9.55 21.59
CA SER A 183 13.64 8.99 22.69
C SER A 183 14.72 8.01 22.21
N ALA A 184 14.35 7.13 21.28
CA ALA A 184 15.29 6.14 20.72
C ALA A 184 16.37 6.78 19.85
N LEU A 185 16.02 7.79 19.05
CA LEU A 185 16.96 8.56 18.23
C LEU A 185 17.92 9.36 19.09
N LEU A 186 17.44 10.03 20.14
CA LEU A 186 18.28 10.74 21.11
C LEU A 186 19.31 9.78 21.74
N LYS A 187 18.85 8.62 22.22
CA LYS A 187 19.71 7.60 22.84
C LYS A 187 20.77 7.06 21.87
N ALA A 188 20.44 6.93 20.59
CA ALA A 188 21.35 6.41 19.57
C ALA A 188 22.34 7.46 19.04
N GLY A 189 22.16 8.75 19.36
CA GLY A 189 22.98 9.84 18.83
C GLY A 189 22.51 10.37 17.46
N GLY A 190 21.26 10.11 17.08
CA GLY A 190 20.64 10.65 15.86
C GLY A 190 20.17 9.57 14.87
N VAL A 191 19.58 10.03 13.76
CA VAL A 191 18.98 9.20 12.71
C VAL A 191 20.00 8.24 12.09
N GLU A 192 21.15 8.76 11.66
CA GLU A 192 22.17 7.97 10.96
C GLU A 192 22.72 6.85 11.84
N ALA A 193 23.09 7.19 13.08
CA ALA A 193 23.63 6.23 14.04
C ALA A 193 22.60 5.14 14.39
N TRP A 194 21.34 5.52 14.59
CA TRP A 194 20.26 4.56 14.85
C TRP A 194 20.05 3.63 13.65
N TYR A 195 19.97 4.18 12.43
CA TYR A 195 19.70 3.40 11.22
C TYR A 195 20.83 2.43 10.88
N GLN A 196 22.09 2.86 11.04
CA GLN A 196 23.26 1.99 10.85
C GLN A 196 23.30 0.85 11.87
N ASP A 197 22.98 1.12 13.15
CA ASP A 197 22.85 0.06 14.16
C ASP A 197 21.70 -0.91 13.82
N PHE A 198 20.52 -0.37 13.52
CA PHE A 198 19.33 -1.14 13.20
C PHE A 198 19.55 -2.06 12.01
N THR A 199 20.04 -1.55 10.89
CA THR A 199 20.27 -2.34 9.66
C THR A 199 21.33 -3.42 9.84
N ARG A 200 22.37 -3.17 10.64
CA ARG A 200 23.37 -4.19 11.01
C ARG A 200 22.70 -5.33 11.79
N ARG A 201 22.00 -5.00 12.89
CA ARG A 201 21.49 -6.02 13.81
C ARG A 201 20.16 -6.66 13.41
N ALA A 202 19.36 -6.03 12.55
CA ALA A 202 18.08 -6.58 12.07
C ALA A 202 18.27 -7.87 11.25
N ARG A 203 19.48 -8.12 10.75
CA ARG A 203 19.85 -9.38 10.06
C ARG A 203 20.16 -10.52 11.03
N GLU A 204 20.47 -10.20 12.28
CA GLU A 204 20.99 -11.15 13.27
C GLU A 204 20.02 -11.35 14.44
N THR A 205 19.19 -10.35 14.72
CA THR A 205 18.34 -10.29 15.91
C THR A 205 16.95 -9.81 15.57
N LYS A 206 15.96 -10.19 16.40
CA LYS A 206 14.61 -9.66 16.32
C LYS A 206 14.60 -8.15 16.61
N ALA A 207 13.66 -7.44 16.00
CA ALA A 207 13.33 -6.08 16.42
C ALA A 207 13.01 -6.05 17.93
N ARG A 208 13.46 -5.00 18.61
CA ARG A 208 13.35 -4.84 20.07
C ARG A 208 12.82 -3.47 20.44
N GLY A 209 12.11 -3.39 21.56
CA GLY A 209 11.61 -2.13 22.11
C GLY A 209 10.89 -1.30 21.04
N GLU A 210 11.37 -0.08 20.82
CA GLU A 210 10.75 0.91 19.92
C GLU A 210 11.22 0.82 18.46
N ASP A 211 11.87 -0.27 18.06
CA ASP A 211 12.43 -0.38 16.70
C ASP A 211 11.40 -0.16 15.60
N PHE A 212 10.21 -0.75 15.77
CA PHE A 212 9.11 -0.57 14.83
C PHE A 212 8.67 0.90 14.78
N SER A 213 8.47 1.53 15.94
CA SER A 213 8.07 2.93 16.05
C SER A 213 9.07 3.85 15.35
N VAL A 214 10.37 3.62 15.54
CA VAL A 214 11.43 4.44 14.91
C VAL A 214 11.45 4.24 13.40
N ILE A 215 11.51 2.99 12.91
CA ILE A 215 11.60 2.75 11.47
C ILE A 215 10.33 3.21 10.74
N ASN A 216 9.16 3.06 11.37
CA ASN A 216 7.89 3.59 10.86
C ASN A 216 7.95 5.12 10.71
N VAL A 217 8.38 5.84 11.74
CA VAL A 217 8.53 7.31 11.70
C VAL A 217 9.54 7.76 10.66
N LEU A 218 10.69 7.08 10.54
CA LEU A 218 11.69 7.40 9.52
C LEU A 218 11.13 7.18 8.10
N ALA A 219 10.44 6.07 7.87
CA ALA A 219 9.81 5.80 6.58
C ALA A 219 8.74 6.84 6.22
N MET A 220 7.91 7.26 7.18
CA MET A 220 6.88 8.28 6.96
C MET A 220 7.49 9.67 6.74
N ALA A 221 8.56 10.01 7.47
CA ALA A 221 9.30 11.25 7.24
C ALA A 221 9.92 11.28 5.84
N ALA A 222 10.49 10.16 5.41
CA ALA A 222 11.04 10.04 4.07
C ALA A 222 9.93 10.12 3.00
N ALA A 223 8.74 9.56 3.25
CA ALA A 223 7.60 9.62 2.32
C ALA A 223 6.96 11.02 2.24
N TYR A 224 6.78 11.72 3.36
CA TYR A 224 5.92 12.90 3.46
C TYR A 224 6.66 14.21 3.72
N SER A 225 7.90 14.15 4.18
CA SER A 225 8.74 15.32 4.47
C SER A 225 10.19 15.12 4.00
N PRO A 226 10.43 14.71 2.74
CA PRO A 226 11.79 14.60 2.22
C PRO A 226 12.50 15.96 2.31
N LYS A 227 13.79 15.93 2.63
CA LYS A 227 14.68 17.09 2.73
C LYS A 227 16.12 16.69 2.40
N LYS A 228 16.57 17.09 1.22
CA LYS A 228 17.93 16.80 0.72
C LYS A 228 19.00 17.35 1.67
N GLY A 229 20.02 16.56 1.95
CA GLY A 229 21.17 16.97 2.77
C GLY A 229 21.01 16.68 4.27
N GLU A 230 19.81 16.28 4.71
CA GLU A 230 19.61 15.70 6.04
C GLU A 230 19.93 14.20 6.02
N PRO A 231 20.22 13.56 7.18
CA PRO A 231 20.36 12.10 7.26
C PRO A 231 19.17 11.38 6.63
N LEU A 232 19.45 10.40 5.76
CA LEU A 232 18.45 9.68 4.96
C LEU A 232 17.54 10.57 4.08
N ASN A 233 17.95 11.81 3.81
CA ASN A 233 17.21 12.82 3.06
C ASN A 233 15.79 13.09 3.58
N LEU A 234 15.57 13.02 4.90
CA LEU A 234 14.26 13.23 5.52
C LEU A 234 14.30 14.33 6.59
N GLU A 235 13.14 14.92 6.87
CA GLU A 235 12.96 15.84 7.99
C GLU A 235 11.90 15.31 8.96
N LEU A 236 12.24 15.24 10.25
CA LEU A 236 11.36 14.73 11.30
C LEU A 236 10.30 15.77 11.71
N PRO A 237 9.06 15.35 12.05
CA PRO A 237 8.00 16.24 12.54
C PRO A 237 8.20 16.68 14.00
N PHE A 238 9.36 16.41 14.58
CA PHE A 238 9.77 16.84 15.91
C PHE A 238 11.27 17.15 15.92
N ASP A 239 11.67 17.94 16.90
CA ASP A 239 13.06 18.18 17.21
C ASP A 239 13.67 16.99 17.95
N ALA A 240 14.73 16.39 17.41
CA ALA A 240 15.32 15.15 17.94
C ALA A 240 16.01 15.32 19.32
N GLN A 241 16.30 16.55 19.75
CA GLN A 241 16.92 16.82 21.04
C GLN A 241 15.89 17.07 22.14
N THR A 242 14.84 17.86 21.82
CA THR A 242 13.86 18.33 22.80
C THR A 242 12.52 17.60 22.72
N GLY A 243 12.26 16.85 21.65
CA GLY A 243 10.96 16.25 21.35
C GLY A 243 9.88 17.26 20.95
N ARG A 244 10.22 18.56 20.81
CA ARG A 244 9.25 19.61 20.43
C ARG A 244 8.74 19.35 19.02
N MET A 245 7.42 19.30 18.86
CA MET A 245 6.78 19.19 17.54
C MET A 245 7.17 20.33 16.61
N ARG A 246 7.49 19.98 15.36
CA ARG A 246 7.73 20.90 14.24
C ARG A 246 6.47 20.94 13.40
N LEU A 247 5.58 21.88 13.71
CA LEU A 247 4.23 21.92 13.15
C LEU A 247 4.22 22.17 11.64
N ASP A 248 5.21 22.89 11.11
CA ASP A 248 5.42 23.07 9.66
C ASP A 248 5.69 21.74 8.95
N VAL A 249 6.53 20.88 9.53
CA VAL A 249 6.84 19.54 9.00
C VAL A 249 5.63 18.61 9.17
N TRP A 250 4.98 18.62 10.33
CA TRP A 250 3.76 17.85 10.56
C TRP A 250 2.65 18.25 9.57
N ASN A 251 2.48 19.54 9.30
CA ASN A 251 1.50 20.01 8.33
C ASN A 251 1.79 19.50 6.91
N ARG A 252 3.06 19.28 6.54
CA ARG A 252 3.38 18.59 5.28
C ARG A 252 2.88 17.15 5.28
N TRP A 253 3.02 16.41 6.38
CA TRP A 253 2.44 15.07 6.51
C TRP A 253 0.91 15.09 6.34
N LEU A 254 0.24 16.07 6.94
CA LEU A 254 -1.21 16.19 6.86
C LEU A 254 -1.75 16.42 5.43
N VAL A 255 -0.94 16.92 4.49
CA VAL A 255 -1.33 17.00 3.06
C VAL A 255 -1.50 15.61 2.43
N HIS A 256 -0.81 14.61 2.98
CA HIS A 256 -0.83 13.23 2.56
C HIS A 256 -1.89 12.39 3.27
N ASP A 257 -2.55 12.91 4.29
CA ASP A 257 -3.54 12.17 5.07
C ASP A 257 -4.85 11.97 4.29
N PRO A 258 -5.35 10.72 4.14
CA PRO A 258 -6.60 10.45 3.46
C PRO A 258 -7.81 11.20 4.02
N VAL A 259 -7.93 11.38 5.34
CA VAL A 259 -9.08 12.14 5.90
C VAL A 259 -9.06 13.62 5.49
N ARG A 260 -7.91 14.11 4.99
CA ARG A 260 -7.75 15.49 4.53
C ARG A 260 -7.83 15.61 3.02
N PHE A 261 -7.34 14.61 2.27
CA PHE A 261 -7.36 14.68 0.82
C PHE A 261 -8.62 14.10 0.19
N VAL A 262 -9.26 13.07 0.75
CA VAL A 262 -10.47 12.47 0.19
C VAL A 262 -11.57 13.53 -0.06
N PRO A 263 -11.96 14.35 0.92
CA PRO A 263 -12.98 15.39 0.70
C PRO A 263 -12.53 16.47 -0.31
N LYS A 264 -11.23 16.72 -0.47
CA LYS A 264 -10.68 17.70 -1.43
C LYS A 264 -10.64 17.20 -2.87
N PHE A 265 -10.62 15.89 -3.08
CA PHE A 265 -10.43 15.26 -4.39
C PHE A 265 -11.62 14.36 -4.77
N LEU A 266 -12.83 14.67 -4.29
CA LEU A 266 -14.05 13.90 -4.58
C LEU A 266 -14.30 13.70 -6.09
N ASP A 267 -13.93 14.64 -6.95
CA ASP A 267 -14.06 14.47 -8.40
C ASP A 267 -13.20 13.32 -8.97
N ALA A 268 -12.05 13.02 -8.36
CA ALA A 268 -11.28 11.84 -8.72
C ALA A 268 -11.99 10.57 -8.25
N PHE A 269 -12.48 10.56 -7.02
CA PHE A 269 -13.19 9.41 -6.44
C PHE A 269 -14.52 9.11 -7.13
N ARG A 270 -15.25 10.12 -7.62
CA ARG A 270 -16.49 9.95 -8.41
C ARG A 270 -16.27 9.25 -9.76
N LYS A 271 -15.04 9.25 -10.28
CA LYS A 271 -14.69 8.51 -11.50
C LYS A 271 -14.50 7.01 -11.23
N LEU A 272 -14.36 6.62 -9.97
CA LEU A 272 -14.26 5.22 -9.58
C LEU A 272 -15.64 4.58 -9.62
N LYS A 273 -15.70 3.36 -10.13
CA LYS A 273 -16.89 2.51 -10.13
C LYS A 273 -17.11 1.81 -8.79
N THR A 274 -16.06 1.66 -7.97
CA THR A 274 -16.17 0.99 -6.67
C THR A 274 -15.08 1.49 -5.73
N VAL A 275 -15.49 1.92 -4.55
CA VAL A 275 -14.60 2.16 -3.42
C VAL A 275 -15.03 1.23 -2.29
N PHE A 276 -14.16 0.30 -1.89
CA PHE A 276 -14.36 -0.54 -0.71
C PHE A 276 -13.38 -0.10 0.38
N ILE A 277 -13.88 0.12 1.59
CA ILE A 277 -13.09 0.47 2.77
C ILE A 277 -13.51 -0.46 3.90
N ASP A 278 -12.55 -1.11 4.55
CA ASP A 278 -12.84 -1.78 5.81
C ASP A 278 -11.75 -1.59 6.85
N CYS A 279 -12.06 -1.88 8.11
CA CYS A 279 -11.09 -1.92 9.19
C CYS A 279 -11.58 -2.81 10.34
N GLY A 280 -10.64 -3.45 11.04
CA GLY A 280 -10.93 -4.21 12.25
C GLY A 280 -11.39 -3.30 13.39
N SER A 281 -12.37 -3.72 14.17
CA SER A 281 -12.89 -2.96 15.32
C SER A 281 -11.90 -2.88 16.48
N ARG A 282 -10.88 -3.75 16.49
CA ARG A 282 -9.78 -3.84 17.48
C ARG A 282 -8.42 -3.48 16.88
N ASP A 283 -8.40 -2.81 15.71
CA ASP A 283 -7.16 -2.39 15.05
C ASP A 283 -6.23 -1.60 16.00
N GLU A 284 -5.01 -2.10 16.16
CA GLU A 284 -4.03 -1.62 17.13
C GLU A 284 -3.42 -0.26 16.75
N PHE A 285 -3.59 0.17 15.51
CA PHE A 285 -3.08 1.44 14.97
C PHE A 285 -4.17 2.53 14.89
N ASN A 286 -5.35 2.27 15.47
CA ASN A 286 -6.49 3.19 15.49
C ASN A 286 -7.04 3.55 14.10
N LEU A 287 -6.79 2.74 13.08
CA LEU A 287 -7.09 3.08 11.67
C LEU A 287 -8.59 3.13 11.36
N ARG A 288 -9.41 2.45 12.18
CA ARG A 288 -10.88 2.43 12.08
C ARG A 288 -11.49 3.83 12.10
N TRP A 289 -10.88 4.78 12.80
CA TRP A 289 -11.41 6.14 12.89
C TRP A 289 -11.22 6.90 11.59
N GLY A 290 -10.03 6.81 10.98
CA GLY A 290 -9.78 7.37 9.65
C GLY A 290 -10.66 6.72 8.59
N ALA A 291 -10.83 5.40 8.64
CA ALA A 291 -11.74 4.67 7.74
C ALA A 291 -13.18 5.19 7.81
N ARG A 292 -13.72 5.40 9.03
CA ARG A 292 -15.06 5.99 9.25
C ARG A 292 -15.20 7.39 8.66
N MET A 293 -14.24 8.27 8.97
CA MET A 293 -14.25 9.66 8.49
C MET A 293 -14.27 9.71 6.95
N MET A 294 -13.39 8.93 6.30
CA MET A 294 -13.36 8.87 4.84
C MET A 294 -14.66 8.31 4.25
N ALA A 295 -15.23 7.26 4.85
CA ALA A 295 -16.48 6.69 4.38
C ALA A 295 -17.63 7.71 4.43
N GLU A 296 -17.69 8.51 5.50
CA GLU A 296 -18.63 9.61 5.63
C GLU A 296 -18.39 10.71 4.58
N ASP A 297 -17.15 11.15 4.39
CA ASP A 297 -16.79 12.16 3.38
C ASP A 297 -17.12 11.71 1.96
N LEU A 298 -16.83 10.44 1.61
CA LEU A 298 -17.18 9.87 0.30
C LEU A 298 -18.69 9.83 0.09
N LYS A 299 -19.44 9.40 1.10
CA LYS A 299 -20.91 9.38 1.07
C LYS A 299 -21.49 10.78 0.89
N ASN A 300 -21.02 11.74 1.68
CA ASN A 300 -21.45 13.15 1.59
C ASN A 300 -21.04 13.78 0.26
N GLY A 301 -19.93 13.32 -0.32
CA GLY A 301 -19.44 13.69 -1.63
C GLY A 301 -20.14 13.01 -2.81
N GLY A 302 -21.13 12.14 -2.58
CA GLY A 302 -21.84 11.42 -3.64
C GLY A 302 -21.02 10.35 -4.36
N VAL A 303 -20.02 9.77 -3.68
CA VAL A 303 -19.26 8.61 -4.17
C VAL A 303 -19.89 7.35 -3.61
N GLU A 304 -20.18 6.37 -4.47
CA GLU A 304 -20.64 5.04 -4.02
C GLU A 304 -19.46 4.29 -3.37
N ALA A 305 -19.46 4.23 -2.04
CA ALA A 305 -18.48 3.52 -1.25
C ALA A 305 -19.15 2.47 -0.36
N VAL A 306 -18.53 1.29 -0.27
CA VAL A 306 -18.85 0.26 0.72
C VAL A 306 -17.89 0.44 1.89
N HIS A 307 -18.44 0.63 3.08
CA HIS A 307 -17.68 0.70 4.33
C HIS A 307 -18.11 -0.42 5.27
N GLU A 308 -17.15 -1.22 5.74
CA GLU A 308 -17.40 -2.31 6.68
C GLU A 308 -16.43 -2.26 7.88
N GLU A 309 -16.93 -2.64 9.06
CA GLU A 309 -16.09 -2.96 10.21
C GLU A 309 -16.31 -4.43 10.58
N PHE A 310 -15.27 -5.07 11.10
CA PHE A 310 -15.31 -6.49 11.47
C PHE A 310 -14.58 -6.76 12.79
N GLU A 311 -14.90 -7.88 13.44
CA GLU A 311 -14.47 -8.18 14.82
C GLU A 311 -13.03 -8.76 14.89
N ASP A 312 -12.03 -8.00 14.46
CA ASP A 312 -10.63 -8.43 14.46
C ASP A 312 -9.66 -7.26 14.67
N GLY A 313 -8.37 -7.58 14.77
CA GLY A 313 -7.27 -6.61 14.83
C GLY A 313 -6.70 -6.25 13.45
N HIS A 314 -5.46 -5.79 13.43
CA HIS A 314 -4.76 -5.34 12.22
C HIS A 314 -4.02 -6.46 11.48
N THR A 315 -3.67 -7.56 12.13
CA THR A 315 -2.79 -8.58 11.57
C THR A 315 -3.53 -9.88 11.27
N GLY A 316 -3.07 -10.63 10.25
CA GLY A 316 -3.70 -11.91 9.89
C GLY A 316 -5.04 -11.80 9.17
N VAL A 317 -5.45 -10.58 8.77
CA VAL A 317 -6.78 -10.31 8.21
C VAL A 317 -6.87 -10.44 6.68
N ASN A 318 -5.91 -11.12 6.04
CA ASN A 318 -5.89 -11.30 4.57
C ASN A 318 -7.14 -12.02 4.03
N TYR A 319 -7.88 -12.73 4.88
CA TYR A 319 -9.18 -13.32 4.52
C TYR A 319 -10.21 -12.27 4.10
N ARG A 320 -10.04 -11.01 4.52
CA ARG A 320 -10.91 -9.89 4.12
C ARG A 320 -10.80 -9.56 2.63
N PHE A 321 -9.72 -9.95 1.94
CA PHE A 321 -9.71 -9.90 0.46
C PHE A 321 -10.86 -10.73 -0.13
N GLU A 322 -11.26 -11.81 0.55
CA GLU A 322 -12.53 -12.55 0.41
C GLU A 322 -13.70 -11.65 -0.01
N ARG A 323 -13.95 -10.72 0.91
CA ARG A 323 -15.08 -9.82 0.90
C ARG A 323 -14.91 -8.71 -0.12
N SER A 324 -13.77 -8.01 -0.10
CA SER A 324 -13.57 -6.87 -1.00
C SER A 324 -13.51 -7.29 -2.48
N LEU A 325 -12.90 -8.43 -2.80
CA LEU A 325 -12.87 -8.96 -4.16
C LEU A 325 -14.25 -9.40 -4.64
N SER A 326 -15.12 -9.91 -3.78
CA SER A 326 -16.51 -10.23 -4.15
C SER A 326 -17.30 -8.97 -4.53
N VAL A 327 -17.08 -7.86 -3.80
CA VAL A 327 -17.72 -6.56 -4.07
C VAL A 327 -17.18 -5.93 -5.37
N ILE A 328 -15.87 -6.02 -5.62
CA ILE A 328 -15.22 -5.46 -6.81
C ILE A 328 -15.47 -6.32 -8.05
N GLY A 329 -15.34 -7.64 -7.92
CA GLY A 329 -15.36 -8.60 -9.02
C GLY A 329 -16.68 -8.61 -9.78
N SER A 330 -17.80 -8.41 -9.09
CA SER A 330 -19.12 -8.25 -9.71
C SER A 330 -19.28 -6.98 -10.57
N ARG A 331 -18.37 -6.01 -10.44
CA ARG A 331 -18.38 -4.72 -11.16
C ARG A 331 -17.24 -4.54 -12.16
N LEU A 332 -16.28 -5.47 -12.20
CA LEU A 332 -15.14 -5.43 -13.13
C LEU A 332 -15.63 -5.62 -14.57
N ALA A 333 -15.16 -4.76 -15.47
CA ALA A 333 -15.40 -4.93 -16.91
C ALA A 333 -14.65 -6.17 -17.42
N ILE A 334 -15.34 -6.97 -18.24
CA ILE A 334 -14.83 -8.21 -18.84
C ILE A 334 -14.64 -8.11 -20.37
N GLU A 335 -14.93 -6.94 -20.95
CA GLU A 335 -14.80 -6.62 -22.39
C GLU A 335 -14.47 -5.15 -22.68
#